data_AF-A0A9W4KFC4-F1
#
_entry.id   AF-A0A9W4KFC4-F1
#
_cell.length_a   1.000
_cell.length_b   1.000
_cell.length_c   1.000
_cell.angle_alpha   90.00
_cell.angle_beta   90.00
_cell.angle_gamma   90.00
#
_symmetry.space_group_name_H-M   'P 1'
#
loop_
_entity.id
_entity.type
_entity.pdbx_description
1 polymer ?
#
loop_
_entity_poly.entity_id
_entity_poly.type
_entity_poly.pdbx_seq_one_letter_code
_entity_poly.pdbx_strand_id
1 'polypeptide(L)'
;MAERDPGMRATVDLMILDYMVCMCVSQIIGAIYEARATEDIEWFALFVEQFHRRLLGHRLEGPLPWDLDFKLRIFYLSNLFLHWDPPKDRDLGHFVPLSDIAVQFMDLCHSAVAHVSRRRWFDLGAHFMVHAMLEEQERFPDQLRSLCNWRTNDSELDIWWEVSRTMFLEYMPPPFGTAGPMSREELDERFPLQALQHRYVDFFEDLMEVLDAPLLLQLEQGQLEGLTREETQRVRNYCGL
;
A
#
# COMPACT_ATOMS: atom_id res chain seq x y z
N MET A 1 28.08 -26.08 -20.52
CA MET A 1 26.90 -25.30 -20.11
C MET A 1 27.17 -23.86 -20.49
N ALA A 2 26.43 -23.31 -21.46
CA ALA A 2 26.60 -21.91 -21.83
C ALA A 2 26.23 -21.05 -20.60
N GLU A 3 27.14 -20.19 -20.15
CA GLU A 3 26.81 -19.16 -19.16
C GLU A 3 25.63 -18.36 -19.72
N ARG A 4 24.48 -18.44 -19.05
CA ARG A 4 23.35 -17.59 -19.35
C ARG A 4 23.82 -16.15 -19.19
N ASP A 5 23.54 -15.34 -20.21
CA ASP A 5 23.78 -13.91 -20.20
C ASP A 5 23.31 -13.29 -18.86
N PRO A 6 24.21 -12.68 -18.05
CA PRO A 6 23.86 -12.05 -16.79
C PRO A 6 22.70 -11.06 -16.90
N GLY A 7 22.58 -10.37 -18.04
CA GLY A 7 21.47 -9.45 -18.32
C GLY A 7 20.13 -10.18 -18.43
N MET A 8 20.10 -11.34 -19.11
CA MET A 8 18.90 -12.17 -19.23
C MET A 8 18.43 -12.70 -17.88
N ARG A 9 19.37 -13.04 -16.98
CA ARG A 9 19.02 -13.50 -15.62
C ARG A 9 18.35 -12.38 -14.81
N ALA A 10 18.91 -11.17 -14.84
CA ALA A 10 18.34 -10.03 -14.14
C ALA A 10 16.91 -9.71 -14.61
N THR A 11 16.67 -9.73 -15.94
CA THR A 11 15.33 -9.51 -16.50
C THR A 11 14.32 -10.55 -16.01
N VAL A 12 14.69 -11.83 -16.05
CA VAL A 12 13.81 -12.91 -15.57
C VAL A 12 13.52 -12.76 -14.08
N ASP A 13 14.54 -12.44 -13.28
CA ASP A 13 14.36 -12.25 -11.85
C ASP A 13 13.43 -11.07 -11.52
N LEU A 14 13.51 -9.96 -12.28
CA LEU A 14 12.58 -8.84 -12.15
C LEU A 14 11.14 -9.23 -12.52
N MET A 15 10.95 -10.00 -13.59
CA MET A 15 9.63 -10.51 -13.97
C MET A 15 9.03 -11.43 -12.90
N ILE A 16 9.86 -12.25 -12.27
CA ILE A 16 9.44 -13.12 -11.15
C ILE A 16 9.03 -12.26 -9.94
N LEU A 17 9.83 -11.25 -9.58
CA LEU A 17 9.51 -10.36 -8.46
C LEU A 17 8.20 -9.61 -8.72
N ASP A 18 8.00 -9.09 -9.92
CA ASP A 18 6.79 -8.37 -10.32
C ASP A 18 5.54 -9.24 -10.21
N TYR A 19 5.61 -10.49 -10.70
CA TYR A 19 4.53 -11.44 -10.51
C TYR A 19 4.25 -11.73 -9.03
N MET A 20 5.30 -12.05 -8.26
CA MET A 20 5.16 -12.42 -6.86
C MET A 20 4.59 -11.28 -6.02
N VAL A 21 5.05 -10.04 -6.24
CA VAL A 21 4.58 -8.88 -5.49
C VAL A 21 3.11 -8.60 -5.77
N CYS A 22 2.66 -8.67 -7.03
CA CYS A 22 1.25 -8.48 -7.38
C CYS A 22 0.35 -9.54 -6.73
N MET A 23 0.76 -10.81 -6.80
CA MET A 23 0.00 -11.90 -6.17
C MET A 23 -0.06 -11.74 -4.64
N CYS A 24 1.04 -11.31 -4.03
CA CYS A 24 1.09 -11.11 -2.59
C CYS A 24 0.27 -9.90 -2.14
N VAL A 25 0.34 -8.78 -2.87
CA VAL A 25 -0.51 -7.60 -2.63
C VAL A 25 -1.98 -7.97 -2.68
N SER A 26 -2.42 -8.72 -3.70
CA SER A 26 -3.82 -9.15 -3.80
C SER A 26 -4.26 -9.98 -2.59
N GLN A 27 -3.42 -10.90 -2.13
CA GLN A 27 -3.72 -11.70 -0.93
C GLN A 27 -3.74 -10.86 0.35
N ILE A 28 -2.79 -9.94 0.52
CA ILE A 28 -2.73 -9.03 1.68
C ILE A 28 -3.96 -8.13 1.71
N ILE A 29 -4.36 -7.55 0.57
CA ILE A 29 -5.58 -6.73 0.46
C ILE A 29 -6.80 -7.54 0.88
N GLY A 30 -6.94 -8.78 0.39
CA GLY A 30 -8.00 -9.69 0.82
C GLY A 30 -8.00 -9.96 2.34
N ALA A 31 -6.81 -10.18 2.92
CA ALA A 31 -6.67 -10.38 4.37
C ALA A 31 -7.01 -9.13 5.19
N ILE A 32 -6.70 -7.93 4.69
CA ILE A 32 -7.10 -6.66 5.32
C ILE A 32 -8.62 -6.54 5.33
N TYR A 33 -9.28 -6.87 4.22
CA TYR A 33 -10.74 -6.86 4.10
C TYR A 33 -11.40 -7.82 5.10
N GLU A 34 -10.83 -9.02 5.25
CA GLU A 34 -11.32 -10.03 6.20
C GLU A 34 -10.85 -9.79 7.64
N ALA A 35 -10.00 -8.78 7.88
CA ALA A 35 -9.31 -8.51 9.14
C ALA A 35 -8.61 -9.76 9.71
N ARG A 36 -8.01 -10.57 8.83
CA ARG A 36 -7.44 -11.86 9.19
C ARG A 36 -6.24 -12.23 8.32
N ALA A 37 -5.04 -12.16 8.91
CA ALA A 37 -3.85 -12.76 8.33
C ALA A 37 -3.90 -14.30 8.43
N THR A 38 -3.34 -14.99 7.44
CA THR A 38 -3.14 -16.44 7.45
C THR A 38 -1.65 -16.75 7.38
N GLU A 39 -1.23 -17.90 7.91
CA GLU A 39 0.16 -18.35 7.87
C GLU A 39 0.72 -18.41 6.43
N ASP A 40 -0.13 -18.75 5.46
CA ASP A 40 0.24 -18.79 4.03
C ASP A 40 0.59 -17.39 3.50
N ILE A 41 -0.18 -16.37 3.87
CA ILE A 41 0.05 -14.98 3.46
C ILE A 41 1.33 -14.45 4.10
N GLU A 42 1.53 -14.71 5.39
CA GLU A 42 2.75 -14.32 6.12
C GLU A 42 4.00 -14.96 5.49
N TRP A 43 3.93 -16.26 5.22
CA TRP A 43 5.01 -16.99 4.58
C TRP A 43 5.33 -16.43 3.19
N PHE A 44 4.30 -16.14 2.39
CA PHE A 44 4.48 -15.61 1.04
C PHE A 44 5.04 -14.18 1.05
N ALA A 45 4.58 -13.31 1.96
CA ALA A 45 5.12 -11.98 2.15
C ALA A 45 6.61 -12.02 2.54
N LEU A 46 6.98 -12.88 3.49
CA LEU A 46 8.39 -13.10 3.87
C LEU A 46 9.22 -13.58 2.68
N PHE A 47 8.67 -14.45 1.83
CA PHE A 47 9.35 -14.93 0.64
C PHE A 47 9.58 -13.81 -0.38
N VAL A 48 8.57 -12.96 -0.65
CA VAL A 48 8.70 -11.77 -1.50
C VAL A 48 9.78 -10.83 -0.97
N GLU A 49 9.78 -10.53 0.33
CA GLU A 49 10.80 -9.66 0.93
C GLU A 49 12.21 -10.23 0.80
N GLN A 50 12.38 -11.52 1.05
CA GLN A 50 13.69 -12.17 0.93
C GLN A 50 14.17 -12.19 -0.53
N PHE A 51 13.27 -12.43 -1.48
CA PHE A 51 13.58 -12.39 -2.90
C PHE A 51 13.99 -10.98 -3.33
N HIS A 52 13.20 -9.97 -2.97
CA HIS A 52 13.52 -8.56 -3.23
C HIS A 52 14.89 -8.16 -2.63
N ARG A 53 15.15 -8.48 -1.36
CA ARG A 53 16.45 -8.20 -0.71
C ARG A 53 17.63 -8.87 -1.41
N ARG A 54 17.45 -10.12 -1.87
CA ARG A 54 18.48 -10.83 -2.64
C ARG A 54 18.74 -10.16 -3.99
N LEU A 55 17.70 -9.69 -4.67
CA LEU A 55 17.85 -8.95 -5.93
C LEU A 55 18.59 -7.64 -5.77
N LEU A 56 18.30 -6.87 -4.71
CA LEU A 56 19.06 -5.67 -4.38
C LEU A 56 20.52 -5.97 -4.00
N GLY A 57 20.78 -7.15 -3.44
CA GLY A 57 22.14 -7.63 -3.16
C GLY A 57 22.91 -8.04 -4.42
N HIS A 58 22.22 -8.31 -5.52
CA HIS A 58 22.83 -8.48 -6.84
C HIS A 58 23.05 -7.11 -7.49
N ARG A 59 24.12 -6.95 -8.28
CA ARG A 59 24.39 -5.70 -9.00
C ARG A 59 23.40 -5.55 -10.15
N LEU A 60 22.19 -5.08 -9.86
CA LEU A 60 21.27 -4.59 -10.88
C LEU A 60 21.95 -3.44 -11.63
N GLU A 61 21.83 -3.44 -12.97
CA GLU A 61 22.37 -2.39 -13.84
C GLU A 61 21.46 -1.14 -13.86
N GLY A 62 21.03 -0.67 -12.68
CA GLY A 62 20.17 0.50 -12.55
C GLY A 62 19.13 0.39 -11.43
N PRO A 63 18.30 1.45 -11.28
CA PRO A 63 17.14 1.39 -10.39
C PRO A 63 16.11 0.37 -10.90
N LEU A 64 15.19 -0.03 -10.03
CA LEU A 64 14.05 -0.84 -10.42
C LEU A 64 13.18 -0.09 -11.44
N PRO A 65 12.48 -0.80 -12.34
CA PRO A 65 11.40 -0.22 -13.13
C PRO A 65 10.40 0.49 -12.20
N TRP A 66 9.94 1.69 -12.58
CA TRP A 66 9.09 2.52 -11.73
C TRP A 66 7.83 1.79 -11.25
N ASP A 67 7.17 1.07 -12.15
CA ASP A 67 5.95 0.31 -11.84
C ASP A 67 6.21 -0.80 -10.81
N LEU A 68 7.31 -1.53 -10.94
CA LEU A 68 7.73 -2.55 -9.96
C LEU A 68 8.10 -1.94 -8.60
N ASP A 69 8.86 -0.84 -8.59
CA ASP A 69 9.18 -0.10 -7.37
C ASP A 69 7.90 0.36 -6.66
N PHE A 70 6.94 0.87 -7.43
CA PHE A 70 5.65 1.32 -6.91
C PHE A 70 4.83 0.18 -6.31
N LYS A 71 4.72 -0.97 -6.99
CA LYS A 71 4.08 -2.19 -6.47
C LYS A 71 4.74 -2.71 -5.20
N LEU A 72 6.07 -2.66 -5.10
CA LEU A 72 6.80 -3.00 -3.87
C LEU A 72 6.45 -2.07 -2.72
N ARG A 73 6.30 -0.77 -2.97
CA ARG A 73 5.88 0.19 -1.94
C ARG A 73 4.43 -0.06 -1.50
N ILE A 74 3.53 -0.42 -2.42
CA ILE A 74 2.16 -0.87 -2.08
C ILE A 74 2.21 -2.12 -1.20
N PHE A 75 3.04 -3.10 -1.57
CA PHE A 75 3.26 -4.33 -0.80
C PHE A 75 3.71 -4.03 0.63
N TYR A 76 4.79 -3.26 0.81
CA TYR A 76 5.31 -2.95 2.14
C TYR A 76 4.31 -2.18 2.99
N LEU A 77 3.65 -1.18 2.41
CA LEU A 77 2.63 -0.39 3.12
C LEU A 77 1.44 -1.26 3.56
N SER A 78 0.94 -2.11 2.65
CA SER A 78 -0.19 -3.00 2.94
C SER A 78 0.20 -4.07 3.95
N ASN A 79 1.41 -4.59 3.88
CA ASN A 79 1.93 -5.52 4.87
C ASN A 79 2.03 -4.87 6.26
N LEU A 80 2.50 -3.63 6.34
CA LEU A 80 2.50 -2.87 7.61
C LEU A 80 1.09 -2.67 8.15
N PHE A 81 0.13 -2.30 7.29
CA PHE A 81 -1.25 -2.05 7.71
C PHE A 81 -1.98 -3.33 8.13
N LEU A 82 -1.77 -4.45 7.45
CA LEU A 82 -2.32 -5.76 7.84
C LEU A 82 -1.89 -6.17 9.26
N HIS A 83 -0.64 -5.89 9.62
CA HIS A 83 -0.07 -6.25 10.92
C HIS A 83 -0.14 -5.12 11.95
N TRP A 84 -0.85 -4.04 11.63
CA TRP A 84 -1.04 -2.95 12.56
C TRP A 84 -2.03 -3.38 13.66
N ASP A 85 -1.49 -3.61 14.86
CA ASP A 85 -2.25 -3.84 16.08
C ASP A 85 -1.66 -2.94 17.19
N PRO A 86 -2.38 -1.92 17.67
CA PRO A 86 -1.85 -0.98 18.65
C PRO A 86 -1.43 -1.74 19.93
N PRO A 87 -0.16 -1.60 20.36
CA PRO A 87 0.36 -2.40 21.46
C PRO A 87 -0.41 -2.10 22.74
N LYS A 88 -0.85 -3.12 23.48
CA LYS A 88 -1.58 -2.92 24.75
C LYS A 88 -0.65 -2.53 25.90
N ASP A 89 0.61 -2.95 25.83
CA ASP A 89 1.65 -2.73 26.83
C ASP A 89 2.62 -1.61 26.45
N ARG A 90 3.51 -1.24 27.39
CA ARG A 90 4.51 -0.18 27.20
C ARG A 90 5.74 -0.57 26.37
N ASP A 91 5.84 -1.84 25.95
CA ASP A 91 6.94 -2.24 25.07
C ASP A 91 6.62 -1.82 23.63
N LEU A 92 7.10 -0.63 23.27
CA LEU A 92 6.85 0.01 21.98
C LEU A 92 7.75 -0.55 20.86
N GLY A 93 8.72 -1.43 21.18
CA GLY A 93 9.53 -2.21 20.25
C GLY A 93 9.80 -1.58 18.87
N HIS A 94 9.57 -2.36 17.81
CA HIS A 94 9.60 -1.93 16.41
C HIS A 94 8.20 -1.58 15.88
N PHE A 95 7.29 -1.15 16.75
CA PHE A 95 5.92 -0.84 16.34
C PHE A 95 5.90 0.39 15.43
N VAL A 96 5.19 0.29 14.30
CA VAL A 96 4.98 1.41 13.38
C VAL A 96 3.60 1.99 13.65
N PRO A 97 3.50 3.24 14.12
CA PRO A 97 2.21 3.87 14.37
C PRO A 97 1.42 4.08 13.08
N LEU A 98 0.09 4.08 13.19
CA LEU A 98 -0.85 4.34 12.12
C LEU A 98 -0.59 5.69 11.47
N SER A 99 -0.18 6.70 12.24
CA SER A 99 0.21 8.00 11.69
C SER A 99 1.43 7.93 10.76
N ASP A 100 2.40 7.05 11.04
CA ASP A 100 3.54 6.82 10.14
C ASP A 100 3.14 6.02 8.89
N ILE A 101 2.28 5.00 9.05
CA ILE A 101 1.68 4.27 7.91
C ILE A 101 0.92 5.27 7.02
N ALA A 102 0.14 6.17 7.62
CA ALA A 102 -0.61 7.20 6.90
C ALA A 102 0.31 8.17 6.15
N VAL A 103 1.41 8.64 6.75
CA VAL A 103 2.39 9.48 6.04
C VAL A 103 2.98 8.74 4.85
N GLN A 104 3.36 7.46 5.01
CA GLN A 104 3.86 6.64 3.90
C GLN A 104 2.82 6.48 2.80
N PHE A 105 1.54 6.30 3.15
CA PHE A 105 0.43 6.29 2.20
C PHE A 105 0.30 7.64 1.46
N MET A 106 0.40 8.75 2.16
CA MET A 106 0.33 10.09 1.57
C MET A 106 1.49 10.31 0.59
N ASP A 107 2.71 9.93 0.95
CA ASP A 107 3.90 10.05 0.10
C ASP A 107 3.85 9.09 -1.10
N LEU A 108 3.29 7.89 -0.93
CA LEU A 108 3.02 6.95 -2.01
C LEU A 108 2.10 7.58 -3.06
N CYS A 109 0.97 8.10 -2.63
CA CYS A 109 0.00 8.70 -3.54
C CYS A 109 0.55 9.96 -4.22
N HIS A 110 1.35 10.77 -3.51
CA HIS A 110 2.03 11.92 -4.11
C HIS A 110 2.98 11.51 -5.24
N SER A 111 3.72 10.42 -5.07
CA SER A 111 4.62 9.90 -6.12
C SER A 111 3.90 9.34 -7.35
N ALA A 112 2.59 9.08 -7.25
CA ALA A 112 1.74 8.60 -8.33
C ALA A 112 0.52 9.51 -8.54
N VAL A 113 0.68 10.82 -8.36
CA VAL A 113 -0.43 11.81 -8.42
C VAL A 113 -1.26 11.72 -9.71
N ALA A 114 -0.66 11.29 -10.82
CA ALA A 114 -1.34 11.12 -12.11
C ALA A 114 -2.28 9.89 -12.15
N HIS A 115 -2.08 8.91 -11.27
CA HIS A 115 -2.80 7.64 -11.23
C HIS A 115 -3.78 7.54 -10.06
N VAL A 116 -3.73 8.47 -9.10
CA VAL A 116 -4.60 8.45 -7.92
C VAL A 116 -5.72 9.47 -8.01
N SER A 117 -6.91 9.08 -7.56
CA SER A 117 -8.01 10.02 -7.35
C SER A 117 -7.71 10.92 -6.15
N ARG A 118 -7.45 12.22 -6.40
CA ARG A 118 -7.18 13.22 -5.36
C ARG A 118 -8.20 13.15 -4.22
N ARG A 119 -9.49 13.10 -4.55
CA ARG A 119 -10.56 13.00 -3.56
C ARG A 119 -10.40 11.75 -2.67
N ARG A 120 -10.27 10.56 -3.27
CA ARG A 120 -10.18 9.31 -2.50
C ARG A 120 -8.89 9.23 -1.68
N TRP A 121 -7.78 9.74 -2.24
CA TRP A 121 -6.51 9.85 -1.55
C TRP A 121 -6.65 10.70 -0.27
N PHE A 122 -7.09 11.95 -0.38
CA PHE A 122 -7.19 12.83 0.79
C PHE A 122 -8.29 12.41 1.77
N ASP A 123 -9.41 11.87 1.28
CA ASP A 123 -10.44 11.31 2.14
C ASP A 123 -9.91 10.11 2.94
N LEU A 124 -9.19 9.17 2.32
CA LEU A 124 -8.58 8.04 3.03
C LEU A 124 -7.49 8.49 4.01
N GLY A 125 -6.65 9.46 3.62
CA GLY A 125 -5.66 10.07 4.53
C GLY A 125 -6.30 10.72 5.76
N ALA A 126 -7.47 11.35 5.60
CA ALA A 126 -8.20 11.94 6.72
C ALA A 126 -8.81 10.86 7.64
N HIS A 127 -9.28 9.73 7.10
CA HIS A 127 -9.72 8.60 7.93
C HIS A 127 -8.55 8.04 8.74
N PHE A 128 -7.41 7.79 8.10
CA PHE A 128 -6.18 7.38 8.80
C PHE A 128 -5.85 8.34 9.95
N MET A 129 -5.91 9.65 9.69
CA MET A 129 -5.64 10.66 10.71
C MET A 129 -6.60 10.58 11.89
N VAL A 130 -7.91 10.42 11.67
CA VAL A 130 -8.87 10.29 12.77
C VAL A 130 -8.59 9.05 13.61
N HIS A 131 -8.33 7.90 12.98
CA HIS A 131 -7.97 6.69 13.72
C HIS A 131 -6.64 6.85 14.49
N ALA A 132 -5.64 7.51 13.89
CA ALA A 132 -4.40 7.81 14.58
C ALA A 132 -4.61 8.76 15.77
N MET A 133 -5.51 9.76 15.66
CA MET A 133 -5.86 10.63 16.79
C MET A 133 -6.46 9.85 17.95
N LEU A 134 -7.34 8.88 17.64
CA LEU A 134 -7.99 8.04 18.63
C LEU A 134 -7.01 7.10 19.34
N GLU A 135 -6.04 6.53 18.63
CA GLU A 135 -5.12 5.53 19.20
C GLU A 135 -3.82 6.12 19.77
N GLU A 136 -3.33 7.22 19.21
CA GLU A 136 -1.90 7.54 19.29
C GLU A 136 -1.57 8.83 20.01
N GLN A 137 -2.57 9.65 20.36
CA GLN A 137 -2.33 10.99 20.92
C GLN A 137 -1.33 11.00 22.08
N GLU A 138 -1.49 10.07 23.02
CA GLU A 138 -0.68 10.02 24.23
C GLU A 138 0.68 9.34 24.00
N ARG A 139 0.78 8.48 22.98
CA ARG A 139 1.91 7.55 22.80
C ARG A 139 2.84 7.94 21.66
N PHE A 140 2.30 8.48 20.57
CA PHE A 140 3.02 8.88 19.36
C PHE A 140 2.62 10.31 18.89
N PRO A 141 2.73 11.32 19.77
CA PRO A 141 2.29 12.68 19.44
C PRO A 141 3.09 13.33 18.30
N ASP A 142 4.36 12.95 18.13
CA ASP A 142 5.22 13.52 17.09
C ASP A 142 4.89 12.95 15.70
N GLN A 143 4.62 11.65 15.60
CA GLN A 143 4.17 10.99 14.38
C GLN A 143 2.79 11.49 13.96
N LEU A 144 1.87 11.60 14.91
CA LEU A 144 0.55 12.20 14.66
C LEU A 144 0.67 13.65 14.17
N ARG A 145 1.59 14.43 14.77
CA ARG A 145 1.87 15.80 14.31
C ARG A 145 2.46 15.82 12.90
N SER A 146 3.32 14.87 12.55
CA SER A 146 3.86 14.71 11.20
C SER A 146 2.73 14.55 10.18
N LEU A 147 1.78 13.66 10.44
CA LEU A 147 0.61 13.47 9.57
C LEU A 147 -0.26 14.75 9.48
N CYS A 148 -0.57 15.38 10.61
CA CYS A 148 -1.34 16.62 10.63
C CYS A 148 -0.64 17.75 9.85
N ASN A 149 0.69 17.78 9.88
CA ASN A 149 1.48 18.79 9.19
C ASN A 149 2.02 18.32 7.84
N TRP A 150 1.54 17.18 7.32
CA TRP A 150 1.93 16.71 6.01
C TRP A 150 1.60 17.77 4.95
N ARG A 151 2.56 18.10 4.10
CA ARG A 151 2.46 19.12 3.06
C ARG A 151 3.32 18.71 1.87
N THR A 152 3.01 19.26 0.71
CA THR A 152 3.71 19.04 -0.55
C THR A 152 4.38 20.33 -1.02
N ASN A 153 5.01 20.29 -2.19
CA ASN A 153 5.46 21.50 -2.90
C ASN A 153 4.37 22.07 -3.84
N ASP A 154 3.14 21.53 -3.78
CA ASP A 154 2.00 21.92 -4.61
C ASP A 154 0.90 22.50 -3.72
N SER A 155 0.68 23.82 -3.86
CA SER A 155 -0.33 24.53 -3.08
C SER A 155 -1.76 24.02 -3.30
N GLU A 156 -2.06 23.45 -4.49
CA GLU A 156 -3.38 22.88 -4.74
C GLU A 156 -3.58 21.62 -3.88
N LEU A 157 -2.59 20.72 -3.85
CA LEU A 157 -2.64 19.50 -3.05
C LEU A 157 -2.69 19.81 -1.55
N ASP A 158 -1.99 20.85 -1.11
CA ASP A 158 -2.05 21.31 0.28
C ASP A 158 -3.45 21.81 0.66
N ILE A 159 -4.16 22.50 -0.25
CA ILE A 159 -5.55 22.92 -0.04
C ILE A 159 -6.46 21.69 0.07
N TRP A 160 -6.30 20.70 -0.82
CA TRP A 160 -7.09 19.47 -0.75
C TRP A 160 -6.91 18.76 0.60
N TRP A 161 -5.68 18.65 1.09
CA TRP A 161 -5.41 18.06 2.39
C TRP A 161 -6.06 18.86 3.53
N GLU A 162 -5.93 20.19 3.52
CA GLU A 162 -6.52 21.05 4.54
C GLU A 162 -8.06 20.92 4.60
N VAL A 163 -8.70 20.88 3.42
CA VAL A 163 -10.16 20.72 3.31
C VAL A 163 -10.60 19.37 3.83
N SER A 164 -9.99 18.27 3.36
CA SER A 164 -10.36 16.93 3.83
C SER A 164 -10.12 16.77 5.32
N ARG A 165 -8.98 17.23 5.84
CA ARG A 165 -8.71 17.19 7.28
C ARG A 165 -9.76 17.96 8.08
N THR A 166 -10.04 19.22 7.69
CA THR A 166 -10.96 20.09 8.44
C THR A 166 -12.35 19.47 8.53
N MET A 167 -12.85 18.91 7.41
CA MET A 167 -14.15 18.24 7.37
C MET A 167 -14.25 17.08 8.37
N PHE A 168 -13.19 16.30 8.57
CA PHE A 168 -13.18 15.23 9.56
C PHE A 168 -13.04 15.73 11.00
N LEU A 169 -12.27 16.81 11.22
CA LEU A 169 -12.13 17.42 12.54
C LEU A 169 -13.42 18.07 13.04
N GLU A 170 -14.32 18.51 12.15
CA GLU A 170 -15.66 18.98 12.57
C GLU A 170 -16.46 17.91 13.34
N TYR A 171 -16.11 16.64 13.16
CA TYR A 171 -16.76 15.50 13.80
C TYR A 171 -16.01 14.95 15.02
N MET A 172 -14.85 15.50 15.35
CA MET A 172 -14.05 15.09 16.50
C MET A 172 -14.25 16.04 17.69
N PRO A 173 -14.30 15.53 18.93
CA PRO A 173 -14.33 16.39 20.11
C PRO A 173 -12.98 17.09 20.33
N PRO A 174 -12.93 18.13 21.19
CA PRO A 174 -11.67 18.67 21.68
C PRO A 174 -10.78 17.58 22.31
N PRO A 175 -9.45 17.67 22.18
CA PRO A 175 -8.69 18.82 21.69
C PRO A 175 -8.50 18.89 20.16
N PHE A 176 -8.98 17.91 19.41
CA PHE A 176 -8.72 17.80 17.98
C PHE A 176 -9.68 18.60 17.12
N GLY A 177 -10.94 18.62 17.51
CA GLY A 177 -12.02 19.17 16.70
C GLY A 177 -12.98 20.05 17.47
N THR A 178 -14.11 20.33 16.83
CA THR A 178 -15.14 21.26 17.33
C THR A 178 -16.45 20.57 17.70
N ALA A 179 -16.52 19.25 17.59
CA ALA A 179 -17.72 18.50 17.93
C ALA A 179 -18.00 18.58 19.45
N GLY A 180 -19.25 18.31 19.83
CA GLY A 180 -19.59 18.15 21.24
C GLY A 180 -18.81 17.00 21.89
N PRO A 181 -18.71 16.95 23.23
CA PRO A 181 -18.11 15.83 23.93
C PRO A 181 -18.76 14.51 23.50
N MET A 182 -17.94 13.48 23.23
CA MET A 182 -18.38 12.13 22.90
C MET A 182 -17.60 11.14 23.76
N SER A 183 -18.22 10.02 24.12
CA SER A 183 -17.52 8.89 24.75
C SER A 183 -16.61 8.18 23.74
N ARG A 184 -15.76 7.28 24.24
CA ARG A 184 -14.89 6.48 23.37
C ARG A 184 -15.72 5.55 22.48
N GLU A 185 -16.76 4.94 23.05
CA GLU A 185 -17.67 4.03 22.34
C GLU A 185 -18.43 4.75 21.22
N GLU A 186 -18.90 5.98 21.47
CA GLU A 186 -19.56 6.80 20.44
C GLU A 186 -18.60 7.13 19.27
N LEU A 187 -17.31 7.35 19.57
CA LEU A 187 -16.29 7.60 18.55
C LEU A 187 -15.95 6.33 17.76
N ASP A 188 -15.84 5.18 18.42
CA ASP A 188 -15.57 3.89 17.75
C ASP A 188 -16.76 3.47 16.86
N GLU A 189 -18.01 3.74 17.26
CA GLU A 189 -19.20 3.54 16.43
C GLU A 189 -19.23 4.49 15.22
N ARG A 190 -18.80 5.73 15.42
CA ARG A 190 -18.77 6.76 14.36
C ARG A 190 -17.65 6.51 13.36
N PHE A 191 -16.50 6.05 13.83
CA PHE A 191 -15.30 5.77 13.05
C PHE A 191 -14.89 4.31 13.26
N PRO A 192 -15.65 3.34 12.71
CA PRO A 192 -15.31 1.94 12.88
C PRO A 192 -14.05 1.60 12.08
N LEU A 193 -13.09 0.92 12.70
CA LEU A 193 -11.83 0.51 12.05
C LEU A 193 -12.07 -0.28 10.76
N GLN A 194 -13.11 -1.11 10.74
CA GLN A 194 -13.50 -1.86 9.55
C GLN A 194 -13.81 -0.96 8.35
N ALA A 195 -14.37 0.24 8.57
CA ALA A 195 -14.61 1.19 7.48
C ALA A 195 -13.30 1.76 6.92
N LEU A 196 -12.27 1.97 7.76
CA LEU A 196 -10.93 2.32 7.28
C LEU A 196 -10.34 1.18 6.44
N GLN A 197 -10.42 -0.06 6.92
CA GLN A 197 -9.92 -1.24 6.21
C GLN A 197 -10.60 -1.40 4.85
N HIS A 198 -11.93 -1.31 4.76
CA HIS A 198 -12.63 -1.40 3.48
C HIS A 198 -12.25 -0.27 2.52
N ARG A 199 -12.14 0.98 3.00
CA ARG A 199 -11.69 2.11 2.16
C ARG A 199 -10.26 1.93 1.66
N TYR A 200 -9.39 1.37 2.48
CA TYR A 200 -8.02 1.03 2.10
C TYR A 200 -8.02 -0.02 0.98
N VAL A 201 -8.79 -1.09 1.16
CA VAL A 201 -8.94 -2.16 0.17
C VAL A 201 -9.45 -1.61 -1.15
N ASP A 202 -10.58 -0.91 -1.14
CA ASP A 202 -11.16 -0.34 -2.36
C ASP A 202 -10.14 0.58 -3.08
N PHE A 203 -9.42 1.41 -2.31
CA PHE A 203 -8.43 2.32 -2.89
C PHE A 203 -7.29 1.58 -3.59
N PHE A 204 -6.73 0.54 -2.97
CA PHE A 204 -5.60 -0.18 -3.54
C PHE A 204 -6.02 -1.17 -4.62
N GLU A 205 -7.23 -1.72 -4.60
CA GLU A 205 -7.78 -2.49 -5.72
C GLU A 205 -7.87 -1.60 -6.97
N ASP A 206 -8.52 -0.44 -6.85
CA ASP A 206 -8.65 0.51 -7.96
C ASP A 206 -7.28 1.00 -8.46
N LEU A 207 -6.32 1.22 -7.56
CA LEU A 207 -4.97 1.63 -7.95
C LEU A 207 -4.23 0.52 -8.68
N MET A 208 -4.33 -0.73 -8.21
CA MET A 208 -3.68 -1.89 -8.84
C MET A 208 -4.26 -2.19 -10.23
N GLU A 209 -5.53 -1.85 -10.50
CA GLU A 209 -6.15 -1.98 -11.83
C GLU A 209 -5.55 -1.02 -12.87
N VAL A 210 -4.96 0.10 -12.44
CA VAL A 210 -4.36 1.11 -13.33
C VAL A 210 -2.88 0.83 -13.60
N LEU A 211 -2.24 -0.04 -12.80
CA LEU A 211 -0.85 -0.43 -12.96
C LEU A 211 -0.69 -1.54 -14.01
N ASP A 212 0.51 -1.67 -14.58
CA ASP A 212 0.76 -2.66 -15.62
C ASP A 212 0.64 -4.08 -15.04
N ALA A 213 -0.16 -4.94 -15.67
CA ALA A 213 -0.25 -6.33 -15.21
C ALA A 213 1.09 -7.05 -15.44
N PRO A 214 1.61 -7.85 -14.48
CA PRO A 214 2.86 -8.58 -14.68
C PRO A 214 2.82 -9.48 -15.90
N LEU A 215 3.89 -9.52 -16.69
CA LEU A 215 3.96 -10.33 -17.92
C LEU A 215 3.68 -11.82 -17.67
N LEU A 216 4.09 -12.36 -16.53
CA LEU A 216 3.82 -13.76 -16.18
C LEU A 216 2.33 -13.99 -15.89
N LEU A 217 1.64 -13.01 -15.29
CA LEU A 217 0.20 -13.08 -15.06
C LEU A 217 -0.58 -12.97 -16.38
N GLN A 218 -0.15 -12.07 -17.27
CA GLN A 218 -0.69 -11.94 -18.63
C GLN A 218 -0.57 -13.25 -19.43
N LEU A 219 0.58 -13.93 -19.32
CA LEU A 219 0.80 -15.25 -19.93
C LEU A 219 -0.15 -16.32 -19.39
N GLU A 220 -0.34 -16.38 -18.07
CA GLU A 220 -1.28 -17.31 -17.42
C GLU A 220 -2.72 -17.09 -17.89
N GLN A 221 -3.12 -15.83 -18.01
CA GLN A 221 -4.43 -15.42 -18.51
C GLN A 221 -4.61 -15.61 -20.02
N GLY A 222 -3.52 -15.89 -20.75
CA GLY A 222 -3.55 -16.12 -22.19
C GLY A 222 -3.73 -14.86 -23.03
N GLN A 223 -3.37 -13.70 -22.48
CA GLN A 223 -3.40 -12.43 -23.19
C GLN A 223 -2.12 -11.64 -22.87
N LEU A 224 -1.22 -11.58 -23.84
CA LEU A 224 -0.03 -10.73 -23.77
C LEU A 224 -0.32 -9.38 -24.42
N GLU A 225 -0.06 -8.31 -23.69
CA GLU A 225 -0.19 -6.95 -24.21
C GLU A 225 0.70 -6.74 -25.45
N GLY A 226 0.17 -6.01 -26.44
CA GLY A 226 0.85 -5.76 -27.71
C GLY A 226 0.84 -6.94 -28.69
N LEU A 227 0.30 -8.11 -28.31
CA LEU A 227 0.15 -9.26 -29.19
C LEU A 227 -1.30 -9.57 -29.51
N THR A 228 -1.54 -10.08 -30.72
CA THR A 228 -2.82 -10.70 -31.07
C THR A 228 -3.04 -12.01 -30.30
N ARG A 229 -4.28 -12.52 -30.30
CA ARG A 229 -4.62 -13.79 -29.67
C ARG A 229 -3.84 -14.96 -30.30
N GLU A 230 -3.68 -14.93 -31.62
CA GLU A 230 -2.91 -15.92 -32.37
C GLU A 230 -1.43 -15.88 -32.01
N GLU A 231 -0.86 -14.68 -31.87
CA GLU A 231 0.53 -14.50 -31.45
C GLU A 231 0.75 -14.95 -30.01
N THR A 232 -0.17 -14.60 -29.10
CA THR A 232 -0.12 -15.06 -27.71
C THR A 232 -0.18 -16.58 -27.62
N GLN A 233 -1.05 -17.24 -28.40
CA GLN A 233 -1.12 -18.70 -28.44
C GLN A 233 0.18 -19.34 -28.95
N ARG A 234 0.84 -18.72 -29.92
CA ARG A 234 2.15 -19.21 -30.40
C ARG A 234 3.21 -19.14 -29.31
N VAL A 235 3.24 -18.05 -28.54
CA VAL A 235 4.16 -17.90 -27.40
C VAL A 235 3.88 -18.94 -26.33
N ARG A 236 2.60 -19.14 -25.95
CA ARG A 236 2.21 -20.18 -24.99
C ARG A 236 2.64 -21.59 -25.41
N ASN A 237 2.35 -21.95 -26.65
CA ASN A 237 2.75 -23.24 -27.21
C ASN A 237 4.28 -23.41 -27.21
N TYR A 238 5.03 -22.34 -27.46
CA TYR A 238 6.50 -22.35 -27.40
C TYR A 238 7.02 -22.55 -25.97
N CYS A 239 6.37 -21.94 -24.97
CA CYS A 239 6.70 -22.09 -23.56
C CYS A 239 6.21 -23.41 -22.94
N GLY A 240 5.36 -24.17 -23.63
CA GLY A 240 4.76 -25.41 -23.13
C GLY A 240 3.57 -25.21 -22.18
N LEU A 241 2.84 -24.09 -22.33
CA LEU A 241 1.66 -23.67 -21.55
C LEU A 241 0.35 -23.74 -22.33
#